data_AF-A0A412H8U5-F1
#
_entry.id   AF-A0A412H8U5-F1
#
_cell.length_a   1.000
_cell.length_b   1.000
_cell.length_c   1.000
_cell.angle_alpha   90.00
_cell.angle_beta   90.00
_cell.angle_gamma   90.00
#
_symmetry.space_group_name_H-M   'P 1'
#
loop_
_entity.id
_entity.type
_entity.pdbx_description
1 polymer ?
#
loop_
_entity_poly.entity_id
_entity_poly.type
_entity_poly.pdbx_seq_one_letter_code
_entity_poly.pdbx_strand_id
1 'polypeptide(L)' 'METKELTTHQRGVILRGICGGAALKDKSPQISENNTVITCAGGLEIWDICCISSDAEAFGLKPSFGYDGHTRITFTPKE' A
#
# COMPACT_ATOMS: atom_id res chain seq x y z
N MET A 1 -5.99 1.92 -22.48
CA MET A 1 -4.67 2.49 -22.19
C MET A 1 -3.78 1.31 -21.83
N GLU A 2 -2.69 1.03 -22.54
CA GLU A 2 -1.79 -0.07 -22.14
C GLU A 2 -1.30 0.20 -20.72
N THR A 3 -1.74 -0.61 -19.76
CA THR A 3 -1.25 -0.60 -18.38
C THR A 3 0.14 -1.23 -18.39
N LYS A 4 1.15 -0.41 -18.65
CA LYS A 4 2.55 -0.82 -18.55
C LYS A 4 2.79 -1.31 -17.13
N GLU A 5 3.16 -2.58 -16.98
CA GLU A 5 3.42 -3.16 -15.66
C GLU A 5 4.50 -2.36 -14.92
N LEU A 6 4.22 -2.04 -13.65
CA LEU A 6 5.16 -1.33 -12.79
C LEU A 6 6.36 -2.24 -12.48
N THR A 7 7.56 -1.72 -12.73
CA THR A 7 8.79 -2.38 -12.28
C THR A 7 8.85 -2.45 -10.75
N THR A 8 9.62 -3.39 -10.21
CA THR A 8 9.86 -3.50 -8.75
C THR A 8 10.36 -2.18 -8.16
N HIS A 9 11.20 -1.43 -8.89
CA HIS A 9 11.68 -0.13 -8.44
C HIS A 9 10.54 0.91 -8.34
N GLN A 10 9.71 1.04 -9.38
CA GLN A 10 8.57 1.96 -9.39
C GLN A 10 7.57 1.64 -8.28
N ARG A 11 7.25 0.35 -8.09
CA ARG A 11 6.41 -0.10 -6.96
C ARG A 11 7.03 0.33 -5.63
N GLY A 12 8.34 0.16 -5.47
CA GLY A 12 9.05 0.58 -4.27
C GLY A 12 8.95 2.09 -3.99
N VAL A 13 9.02 2.92 -5.03
CA VAL A 13 8.85 4.38 -4.88
C VAL A 13 7.43 4.71 -4.42
N ILE A 14 6.41 4.11 -5.04
CA ILE A 14 5.00 4.34 -4.72
C ILE A 14 4.70 3.92 -3.28
N LEU A 15 5.05 2.68 -2.89
CA LEU A 15 4.77 2.17 -1.55
C LEU A 15 5.51 2.96 -0.48
N ARG A 16 6.72 3.47 -0.74
CA ARG A 16 7.41 4.39 0.18
C ARG A 16 6.66 5.71 0.34
N GLY A 17 6.05 6.22 -0.72
CA GLY A 17 5.16 7.38 -0.65
C GLY A 17 3.97 7.13 0.28
N ILE A 18 3.29 5.99 0.11
CA ILE A 18 2.16 5.57 0.95
C ILE A 18 2.60 5.41 2.42
N CYS A 19 3.75 4.79 2.68
CA CYS A 19 4.33 4.68 4.04
C CYS A 19 4.61 6.04 4.68
N GLY A 20 4.98 7.06 3.89
CA GLY A 20 5.21 8.42 4.37
C GLY A 20 3.92 9.24 4.55
N GLY A 21 2.77 8.72 4.13
CA GLY A 21 1.48 9.38 4.21
C GLY A 21 0.89 9.41 5.62
N ALA A 22 -0.09 10.28 5.84
CA ALA A 22 -0.74 10.46 7.14
C ALA A 22 -1.39 9.18 7.68
N ALA A 23 -1.95 8.34 6.79
CA ALA A 23 -2.65 7.11 7.16
C ALA A 23 -1.77 6.09 7.91
N LEU A 24 -0.48 6.06 7.58
CA LEU A 24 0.49 5.13 8.16
C LEU A 24 1.47 5.81 9.13
N LYS A 25 1.27 7.10 9.40
CA LYS A 25 2.05 7.85 10.37
C LYS A 25 1.93 7.19 11.74
N ASP A 26 3.06 7.05 12.43
CA ASP A 26 3.18 6.45 13.77
C ASP A 26 2.77 4.95 13.85
N LYS A 27 2.47 4.31 12.72
CA LYS A 27 2.14 2.87 12.63
C LYS A 27 3.34 1.99 12.24
N SER A 28 4.55 2.55 12.16
CA SER A 28 5.79 1.84 11.82
C SER A 28 5.69 0.94 10.57
N PRO A 29 5.31 1.49 9.41
CA PRO A 29 5.07 0.69 8.21
C PRO A 29 6.38 0.11 7.64
N GLN A 30 6.33 -1.12 7.11
CA GLN A 30 7.44 -1.83 6.49
C GLN A 30 7.02 -2.37 5.13
N ILE A 31 7.92 -2.26 4.14
CA ILE A 31 7.68 -2.77 2.78
C ILE A 31 8.40 -4.10 2.61
N SER A 32 7.72 -5.09 2.04
CA SER A 32 8.25 -6.42 1.79
C SER A 32 7.78 -7.00 0.44
N GLU A 33 8.13 -8.27 0.19
CA GLU A 33 7.63 -9.08 -0.94
C GLU A 33 7.77 -8.37 -2.30
N ASN A 34 9.00 -8.00 -2.67
CA ASN A 34 9.29 -7.32 -3.94
C ASN A 34 8.49 -6.02 -4.15
N ASN A 35 8.29 -5.27 -3.07
CA ASN A 35 7.50 -4.03 -3.03
C ASN A 35 6.03 -4.25 -3.44
N THR A 36 5.41 -5.30 -2.90
CA THR A 36 3.98 -5.56 -3.10
C THR A 36 3.20 -5.61 -1.79
N VAL A 37 3.87 -5.60 -0.64
CA VAL A 37 3.21 -5.69 0.67
C VAL A 37 3.71 -4.57 1.58
N ILE A 38 2.78 -3.94 2.29
CA ILE A 38 3.04 -3.09 3.45
C ILE A 38 2.50 -3.80 4.69
N THR A 39 3.32 -3.91 5.75
CA THR A 39 2.86 -4.28 7.09
C THR A 39 3.01 -3.12 8.04
N CYS A 40 2.10 -2.96 8.99
CA CYS A 40 2.19 -1.91 10.02
C CYS A 40 1.56 -2.36 11.34
N ALA A 41 1.97 -1.71 12.42
CA ALA A 41 1.44 -1.95 13.75
C ALA A 41 0.05 -1.31 13.94
N GLY A 42 -0.80 -1.99 14.70
CA GLY A 42 -2.17 -1.53 14.96
C GLY A 42 -3.13 -1.82 13.80
N GLY A 43 -4.39 -1.46 14.00
CA GLY A 43 -5.42 -1.52 12.97
C GLY A 43 -5.46 -0.24 12.14
N LEU A 44 -6.09 -0.32 10.97
CA LEU A 44 -6.41 0.84 10.13
C LEU A 44 -7.81 1.34 10.45
N GLU A 45 -7.96 2.65 10.59
CA GLU A 45 -9.28 3.27 10.61
C GLU A 45 -9.85 3.34 9.19
N ILE A 46 -11.17 3.58 9.09
CA ILE A 46 -11.82 3.69 7.78
C ILE A 46 -11.19 4.78 6.90
N TRP A 47 -10.74 5.89 7.51
CA TRP A 47 -10.06 6.97 6.82
C TRP A 47 -8.67 6.56 6.31
N ASP A 48 -7.93 5.76 7.08
CA ASP A 48 -6.65 5.22 6.64
C ASP A 48 -6.83 4.34 5.40
N ILE A 49 -7.84 3.47 5.41
CA ILE A 49 -8.19 2.58 4.29
C ILE A 49 -8.54 3.40 3.04
N CYS A 50 -9.36 4.43 3.18
CA CYS A 50 -9.77 5.30 2.07
C CYS A 50 -8.57 6.06 1.46
N CYS A 51 -7.70 6.61 2.29
CA CYS A 51 -6.49 7.32 1.83
C CYS A 51 -5.55 6.37 1.08
N ILE A 52 -5.23 5.22 1.67
CA ILE A 52 -4.32 4.23 1.06
C ILE A 52 -4.90 3.70 -0.25
N SER A 53 -6.22 3.47 -0.30
CA SER A 53 -6.90 3.04 -1.54
C SER A 53 -6.79 4.10 -2.62
N SER A 54 -7.07 5.37 -2.29
CA SER A 54 -7.01 6.47 -3.25
C SER A 54 -5.58 6.67 -3.81
N ASP A 55 -4.57 6.61 -2.93
CA ASP A 55 -3.17 6.71 -3.34
C ASP A 55 -2.77 5.54 -4.24
N ALA A 56 -3.15 4.30 -3.89
CA ALA A 56 -2.83 3.12 -4.69
C ALA A 56 -3.51 3.17 -6.07
N GLU A 57 -4.78 3.54 -6.13
CA GLU A 57 -5.55 3.60 -7.36
C GLU A 57 -5.03 4.65 -8.35
N ALA A 58 -4.47 5.76 -7.84
CA ALA A 58 -3.82 6.78 -8.68
C ALA A 58 -2.64 6.24 -9.48
N PHE A 59 -2.03 5.13 -9.02
CA PHE A 59 -0.93 4.45 -9.72
C PHE A 59 -1.36 3.13 -10.37
N GLY A 60 -2.66 2.87 -10.49
CA GLY A 60 -3.17 1.63 -11.10
C GLY A 60 -2.93 0.39 -10.23
N LEU A 61 -2.88 0.55 -8.90
CA LEU A 61 -2.80 -0.55 -7.94
C LEU A 61 -4.14 -0.72 -7.21
N LYS A 62 -4.42 -1.96 -6.81
CA LYS A 62 -5.54 -2.34 -5.96
C LYS A 62 -4.99 -2.88 -4.63
N PRO A 63 -5.26 -2.21 -3.50
CA PRO A 63 -4.90 -2.74 -2.20
C PRO A 63 -5.93 -3.76 -1.71
N SER A 64 -5.44 -4.77 -1.00
CA SER A 64 -6.22 -5.74 -0.22
C SER A 64 -5.77 -5.68 1.23
N PHE A 65 -6.71 -5.49 2.14
CA PHE A 65 -6.44 -5.26 3.56
C PHE A 65 -6.71 -6.53 4.37
N GLY A 66 -5.73 -6.95 5.17
CA GLY A 66 -5.82 -8.07 6.10
C GLY A 66 -5.31 -7.69 7.48
N TYR A 67 -5.74 -8.46 8.50
CA TYR A 67 -5.32 -8.28 9.88
C TYR A 67 -5.18 -9.63 10.60
N ASP A 68 -3.97 -9.95 11.07
CA ASP A 68 -3.64 -11.18 11.81
C ASP A 68 -2.87 -10.90 13.11
N GLY A 69 -3.17 -9.77 13.75
CA GLY A 69 -2.42 -9.23 14.89
C GLY A 69 -1.53 -8.05 14.53
N HIS A 70 -1.30 -7.85 13.23
CA HIS A 70 -0.80 -6.62 12.62
C HIS A 70 -1.53 -6.38 11.30
N THR A 71 -1.55 -5.14 10.83
CA THR A 71 -2.12 -4.84 9.51
C THR A 71 -1.18 -5.32 8.42
N ARG A 72 -1.75 -5.96 7.39
CA ARG A 72 -1.09 -6.35 6.16
C ARG A 72 -1.88 -5.82 4.96
N ILE A 73 -1.22 -5.10 4.08
CA ILE A 73 -1.80 -4.49 2.87
C ILE A 73 -1.06 -5.05 1.67
N THR A 74 -1.77 -5.79 0.81
CA THR A 74 -1.22 -6.37 -0.41
C THR A 74 -1.65 -5.53 -1.61
N PHE A 75 -0.71 -5.13 -2.46
CA PHE A 75 -0.96 -4.32 -3.65
C PHE A 75 -0.80 -5.16 -4.91
N THR A 76 -1.86 -5.26 -5.70
CA THR A 76 -1.85 -5.92 -7.01
C THR A 76 -2.11 -4.90 -8.12
N PRO A 77 -1.71 -5.16 -9.38
CA PRO A 77 -2.16 -4.35 -10.50
C PRO A 77 -3.69 -4.28 -10.55
N LYS A 78 -4.23 -3.12 -10.92
CA LYS A 78 -5.65 -2.92 -11.22
C LYS A 78 -5.89 -3.36 -12.67
N GLU A 79 -6.83 -4.29 -12.86
CA GLU A 79 -7.31 -4.73 -14.18
C GLU A 79 -7.99 -3.59 -14.96
#